data_AF-A0A843H2M4-F1
#
_entry.id   AF-A0A843H2M4-F1
#
_cell.length_a   1.000
_cell.length_b   1.000
_cell.length_c   1.000
_cell.angle_alpha   90.00
_cell.angle_beta   90.00
_cell.angle_gamma   90.00
#
_symmetry.space_group_name_H-M   'P 1'
#
loop_
_entity.id
_entity.type
_entity.pdbx_description
1 polymer ?
#
loop_
_entity_poly.entity_id
_entity_poly.type
_entity_poly.pdbx_seq_one_letter_code
_entity_poly.pdbx_strand_id
1 'polypeptide(L)' 'MSKNYNEKVKERTIKYMKEKRDKLTLDMKKGKKEIYRTYAESHGKSLTALILELLEREMKENP' A
#
# COMPACT_ATOMS: atom_id res chain seq x y z
N MET A 1 0.58 -32.34 0.74
CA MET A 1 -0.14 -31.16 0.19
C MET A 1 0.63 -30.68 -1.04
N SER A 2 0.03 -30.75 -2.24
CA SER A 2 0.72 -30.69 -3.54
C SER A 2 1.08 -29.25 -3.98
N LYS A 3 2.30 -29.06 -4.52
CA LYS A 3 2.88 -27.79 -5.01
C LYS A 3 1.95 -26.97 -5.92
N ASN A 4 1.08 -27.63 -6.70
CA ASN A 4 0.15 -26.99 -7.66
C ASN A 4 -0.94 -26.10 -7.03
N TYR A 5 -1.33 -26.33 -5.77
CA TYR A 5 -2.33 -25.49 -5.10
C TYR A 5 -1.78 -24.09 -4.80
N ASN A 6 -0.48 -24.00 -4.50
CA ASN A 6 0.17 -22.76 -4.11
C ASN A 6 0.37 -21.81 -5.31
N GLU A 7 0.70 -22.37 -6.49
CA GLU A 7 0.92 -21.59 -7.71
C GLU A 7 -0.38 -20.97 -8.24
N LYS A 8 -1.47 -21.76 -8.31
CA LYS A 8 -2.79 -21.25 -8.78
C LYS A 8 -3.44 -20.24 -7.83
N VAL A 9 -3.09 -20.25 -6.55
CA VAL A 9 -3.53 -19.23 -5.58
C VAL A 9 -2.71 -17.96 -5.76
N LYS A 10 -1.38 -18.08 -5.90
CA LYS A 10 -0.49 -16.93 -6.18
C LYS A 10 -0.89 -16.19 -7.46
N GLU A 11 -1.13 -16.89 -8.56
CA GLU A 11 -1.52 -16.28 -9.84
C GLU A 11 -2.85 -15.51 -9.73
N ARG A 12 -3.84 -16.04 -9.02
CA ARG A 12 -5.13 -15.38 -8.80
C ARG A 12 -5.02 -14.15 -7.91
N THR A 13 -4.21 -14.21 -6.85
CA THR A 13 -3.93 -13.04 -6.00
C THR A 13 -3.22 -11.94 -6.79
N ILE A 14 -2.25 -12.30 -7.63
CA ILE A 14 -1.54 -11.35 -8.50
C ILE A 14 -2.49 -10.69 -9.50
N LYS A 15 -3.38 -11.46 -10.14
CA LYS A 15 -4.37 -10.93 -11.08
C LYS A 15 -5.35 -9.95 -10.42
N TYR A 16 -5.91 -10.32 -9.26
CA TYR A 16 -6.81 -9.45 -8.49
C TYR A 16 -6.14 -8.13 -8.08
N MET A 17 -4.88 -8.19 -7.62
CA MET A 17 -4.14 -6.99 -7.23
C MET A 17 -3.89 -6.06 -8.41
N LYS A 18 -3.70 -6.59 -9.62
CA LYS A 18 -3.42 -5.81 -10.83
C LYS A 18 -4.68 -5.16 -11.43
N GLU A 19 -5.83 -5.82 -11.35
CA GLU A 19 -7.08 -5.32 -11.96
C GLU A 19 -7.82 -4.31 -11.05
N LYS A 20 -7.53 -4.30 -9.74
CA LYS A 20 -8.30 -3.50 -8.77
C LYS A 20 -7.50 -2.47 -7.99
N ARG A 21 -6.21 -2.29 -8.27
CA ARG A 21 -5.36 -1.32 -7.56
C ARG A 21 -4.45 -0.59 -8.52
N ASP A 22 -4.42 0.74 -8.37
CA ASP A 22 -3.41 1.57 -9.01
C ASP A 22 -2.08 1.48 -8.25
N LYS A 23 -0.98 1.51 -9.01
CA LYS A 23 0.38 1.52 -8.44
C LYS A 23 0.90 2.95 -8.37
N LEU A 24 1.05 3.46 -7.16
CA LEU A 24 1.71 4.74 -6.90
C LEU A 24 3.21 4.51 -6.63
N THR A 25 4.08 5.15 -7.42
CA THR A 25 5.52 5.21 -7.16
C THR A 25 5.85 6.62 -6.66
N LEU A 26 6.60 6.71 -5.56
CA LEU A 26 6.94 7.98 -4.92
C LEU A 26 8.45 8.15 -4.86
N ASP A 27 8.95 9.27 -5.38
CA ASP A 27 10.33 9.69 -5.23
C ASP A 27 10.49 10.52 -3.95
N MET A 28 11.44 10.14 -3.13
CA MET A 28 11.70 10.79 -1.84
C MET A 28 13.18 10.69 -1.48
N LYS A 29 13.64 11.58 -0.60
CA LYS A 29 15.02 11.54 -0.09
C LYS A 29 15.32 10.18 0.57
N LYS A 30 16.55 9.69 0.38
CA LYS A 30 17.02 8.44 0.98
C LYS A 30 16.75 8.44 2.50
N GLY A 31 16.22 7.32 3.00
CA GLY A 31 15.88 7.14 4.43
C GLY A 31 14.51 7.68 4.86
N LYS A 32 13.86 8.57 4.09
CA LYS A 32 12.54 9.11 4.47
C LYS A 32 11.43 8.06 4.46
N LYS A 33 11.51 7.09 3.55
CA LYS A 33 10.57 5.96 3.49
C LYS A 33 10.47 5.21 4.82
N GLU A 34 11.62 4.97 5.46
CA GLU A 34 11.69 4.27 6.74
C GLU A 34 11.00 5.09 7.84
N ILE A 35 11.33 6.38 7.91
CA ILE A 35 10.75 7.32 8.89
C ILE A 35 9.22 7.35 8.77
N TYR A 36 8.70 7.45 7.54
CA TYR A 36 7.25 7.47 7.32
C TYR A 36 6.60 6.13 7.63
N ARG A 37 7.29 5.01 7.37
CA ARG A 37 6.81 3.67 7.72
C ARG A 37 6.69 3.53 9.23
N THR A 38 7.74 3.85 9.98
CA THR A 38 7.73 3.77 11.45
C THR A 38 6.64 4.66 12.05
N TYR A 39 6.44 5.86 11.49
CA TYR A 39 5.36 6.74 11.91
C TYR A 39 3.97 6.13 11.64
N ALA A 40 3.75 5.53 10.47
CA ALA A 40 2.47 4.86 10.18
C ALA A 40 2.24 3.65 11.12
N GLU A 41 3.27 2.86 11.36
CA GLU A 41 3.25 1.70 12.26
C GLU A 41 2.95 2.10 13.70
N SER A 42 3.50 3.21 14.19
CA SER A 42 3.18 3.72 15.54
C SER A 42 1.70 4.14 15.69
N HIS A 43 1.00 4.38 14.58
CA HIS A 43 -0.43 4.66 14.54
C HIS A 43 -1.27 3.42 14.18
N GLY A 44 -0.66 2.23 14.12
CA GLY A 44 -1.33 0.97 13.76
C GLY A 44 -1.73 0.88 12.28
N LYS A 45 -1.11 1.66 11.40
CA LYS A 45 -1.46 1.77 9.98
C LYS A 45 -0.29 1.38 9.08
N SER A 46 -0.61 0.90 7.88
CA SER A 46 0.41 0.82 6.82
C SER A 46 0.73 2.21 6.27
N LEU A 47 1.93 2.41 5.76
CA LEU A 47 2.32 3.66 5.11
C LEU A 47 1.33 4.06 3.98
N THR A 48 0.85 3.08 3.21
CA THR A 48 -0.15 3.33 2.16
C THR A 48 -1.48 3.79 2.73
N ALA A 49 -1.97 3.16 3.81
CA ALA A 49 -3.23 3.57 4.44
C ALA A 49 -3.12 5.00 4.98
N LEU A 50 -2.02 5.34 5.64
CA LEU A 50 -1.78 6.70 6.12
C LEU A 50 -1.77 7.73 4.97
N ILE A 51 -1.11 7.42 3.85
CA ILE A 51 -1.08 8.33 2.68
C ILE A 51 -2.50 8.56 2.14
N LEU A 52 -3.30 7.51 1.98
CA LEU A 52 -4.66 7.62 1.46
C LEU A 52 -5.56 8.44 2.39
N GLU A 53 -5.50 8.18 3.70
CA GLU A 53 -6.28 8.96 4.68
C GLU A 53 -5.90 10.45 4.68
N LEU A 54 -4.61 10.76 4.58
CA LEU A 54 -4.15 12.15 4.52
C LEU A 54 -4.67 12.86 3.25
N LEU A 55 -4.66 12.17 2.11
CA LEU A 55 -5.19 12.72 0.85
C LEU A 55 -6.71 12.91 0.91
N GLU A 56 -7.45 11.90 1.39
CA GLU A 56 -8.91 12.00 1.53
C GLU A 56 -9.31 13.11 2.51
N ARG A 57 -8.56 13.27 3.60
CA ARG A 57 -8.75 14.36 4.55
C ARG A 57 -8.49 15.71 3.91
N GLU A 58 -7.36 15.86 3.21
CA GLU A 58 -6.99 17.10 2.53
C GLU A 58 -8.05 17.50 1.50
N MET A 59 -8.50 16.57 0.65
CA MET A 59 -9.54 16.81 -0.35
C MET A 59 -10.90 17.21 0.26
N LYS A 60 -11.18 16.73 1.49
CA LYS A 60 -12.41 17.07 2.20
C LYS A 60 -12.31 18.44 2.90
N GLU A 61 -11.14 18.77 3.42
CA GLU A 61 -10.89 20.03 4.14
C GLU A 61 -10.63 21.21 3.18
N ASN A 62 -10.08 20.94 1.98
CA ASN A 62 -9.76 21.92 0.94
C ASN A 62 -10.38 21.53 -0.43
N PRO A 63 -11.68 21.83 -0.67
CA PRO A 63 -12.38 21.50 -1.92
C PRO A 63 -12.04 22.42 -3.10
#